data_AF-A0A811RTL8-F1
#
_entry.id   AF-A0A811RTL8-F1
#
_cell.length_a   1.000
_cell.length_b   1.000
_cell.length_c   1.000
_cell.angle_alpha   90.00
_cell.angle_beta   90.00
_cell.angle_gamma   90.00
#
_symmetry.space_group_name_H-M   'P 1'
#
loop_
_entity.id
_entity.type
_entity.pdbx_description
1 polymer ?
#
loop_
_entity_poly.entity_id
_entity_poly.type
_entity_poly.pdbx_seq_one_letter_code
_entity_poly.pdbx_strand_id
1 'polypeptide(L)'
;MDSAKAFYEEESDDGEFKLEACWKVLRDQPKWHAYNEDLNGSHKRKYSEAETIDLTASADAVTDLQRPIGCKKAKEELNRKGKGKVSSSIMDEIDKLIEGKQILDRHQQIAADKKESARLTHLAPQENKEAKLLEKEGKKHDKESKLLET
;
A
#
# COMPACT_ATOMS: atom_id res chain seq x y z
N MET A 1 -9.14 -7.75 -9.14
CA MET A 1 -8.62 -6.57 -8.40
C MET A 1 -8.49 -5.39 -9.34
N ASP A 2 -8.13 -5.63 -10.60
CA ASP A 2 -7.99 -4.61 -11.65
C ASP A 2 -9.22 -3.70 -11.77
N SER A 3 -10.43 -4.24 -11.67
CA SER A 3 -11.66 -3.44 -11.67
C SER A 3 -11.77 -2.51 -10.45
N ALA A 4 -11.40 -2.97 -9.25
CA ALA A 4 -11.46 -2.16 -8.03
C ALA A 4 -10.34 -1.11 -7.97
N LYS A 5 -9.19 -1.40 -8.59
CA LYS A 5 -8.07 -0.47 -8.73
C LYS A 5 -8.44 0.69 -9.66
N ALA A 6 -9.08 0.37 -10.80
CA ALA A 6 -9.55 1.38 -11.74
C ALA A 6 -10.56 2.36 -11.10
N PHE A 7 -11.51 1.87 -10.30
CA PHE A 7 -12.44 2.74 -9.58
C PHE A 7 -11.75 3.63 -8.53
N TYR A 8 -10.73 3.11 -7.84
CA TYR A 8 -9.98 3.90 -6.87
C TYR A 8 -9.17 5.01 -7.54
N GLU A 9 -8.52 4.72 -8.67
CA GLU A 9 -7.74 5.71 -9.43
C GLU A 9 -8.63 6.77 -10.09
N GLU A 10 -9.88 6.47 -10.42
CA GLU A 10 -10.85 7.44 -10.96
C GLU A 10 -11.43 8.37 -9.87
N GLU A 11 -11.64 7.87 -8.65
CA GLU A 11 -12.25 8.63 -7.55
C GLU A 11 -11.21 9.35 -6.67
N SER A 12 -9.94 8.93 -6.70
CA SER A 12 -8.90 9.49 -5.83
C SER A 12 -7.93 10.41 -6.56
N ASP A 13 -7.79 11.64 -6.06
CA ASP A 13 -6.78 12.62 -6.52
C ASP A 13 -5.32 12.14 -6.31
N ASP A 14 -5.14 11.09 -5.50
CA ASP A 14 -3.83 10.53 -5.13
C ASP A 14 -3.24 9.60 -6.21
N GLY A 15 -4.00 9.28 -7.28
CA GLY A 15 -3.54 8.67 -8.53
C GLY A 15 -2.99 7.25 -8.47
N GLU A 16 -2.53 6.77 -7.32
CA GLU A 16 -1.95 5.44 -7.16
C GLU A 16 -2.37 4.78 -5.84
N PHE A 17 -2.77 3.50 -5.92
CA PHE A 17 -3.13 2.71 -4.74
C PHE A 17 -1.88 2.35 -3.91
N LYS A 18 -1.58 3.19 -2.91
CA LYS A 18 -0.37 3.12 -2.05
C LYS A 18 -0.18 1.78 -1.30
N LEU A 19 -1.21 0.94 -1.21
CA LEU A 19 -1.17 -0.35 -0.51
C LEU A 19 -1.08 -1.57 -1.45
N GLU A 20 -0.79 -1.38 -2.74
CA GLU A 20 -0.70 -2.47 -3.70
C GLU A 20 0.37 -3.51 -3.31
N ALA A 21 1.53 -3.04 -2.84
CA ALA A 21 2.62 -3.91 -2.40
C ALA A 21 2.20 -4.77 -1.19
N CYS A 22 1.53 -4.17 -0.21
CA CYS A 22 1.02 -4.89 0.97
C CYS A 22 -0.04 -5.92 0.56
N TRP A 23 -0.95 -5.56 -0.34
CA TRP A 23 -1.97 -6.49 -0.84
C TRP A 23 -1.36 -7.68 -1.57
N LYS A 24 -0.36 -7.46 -2.44
CA LYS A 24 0.34 -8.53 -3.17
C LYS A 24 0.98 -9.55 -2.25
N VAL A 25 1.52 -9.13 -1.10
CA VAL A 25 2.08 -10.04 -0.09
C VAL A 25 1.00 -10.78 0.69
N LEU A 26 -0.11 -10.10 1.00
CA LEU A 26 -1.17 -10.67 1.83
C LEU A 26 -2.07 -11.64 1.06
N ARG A 27 -2.37 -11.38 -0.22
CA ARG A 27 -3.31 -12.19 -1.02
C ARG A 27 -2.94 -13.67 -1.12
N ASP A 28 -1.64 -13.97 -1.02
CA ASP A 28 -1.10 -15.32 -1.14
C ASP A 28 -0.95 -16.03 0.23
N GLN A 29 -1.40 -15.41 1.33
CA GLN A 29 -1.39 -16.08 2.62
C GLN A 29 -2.48 -17.16 2.69
N PRO A 30 -2.20 -18.33 3.29
CA PRO A 30 -3.12 -19.48 3.33
C PRO A 30 -4.51 -19.16 3.88
N LYS A 31 -4.59 -18.22 4.82
CA LYS A 31 -5.85 -17.75 5.42
C LYS A 31 -6.79 -17.12 4.39
N TRP A 32 -6.25 -16.40 3.41
CA TRP A 32 -7.04 -15.74 2.38
C TRP A 32 -7.36 -16.67 1.21
N HIS A 33 -6.50 -17.65 0.93
CA HIS A 33 -6.81 -18.71 -0.03
C HIS A 33 -8.07 -19.48 0.38
N ALA A 34 -8.14 -19.99 1.61
CA ALA A 34 -9.31 -20.71 2.10
C ALA A 34 -10.59 -19.87 2.01
N TYR A 35 -10.52 -18.60 2.44
CA TYR A 35 -11.64 -17.68 2.38
C TYR A 35 -12.12 -17.40 0.94
N ASN A 36 -11.18 -17.22 0.00
CA ASN A 36 -11.48 -16.95 -1.40
C ASN A 36 -11.96 -18.20 -2.16
N GLU A 37 -11.42 -19.38 -1.83
CA GLU A 37 -11.86 -20.66 -2.38
C GLU A 37 -13.27 -21.03 -1.90
N ASP A 38 -13.58 -20.80 -0.61
CA ASP A 38 -14.94 -20.99 -0.06
C ASP A 38 -15.96 -20.05 -0.73
N LEU A 39 -15.58 -18.79 -0.96
CA LEU A 39 -16.39 -17.81 -1.69
C LEU A 39 -16.63 -18.22 -3.15
N ASN A 40 -15.58 -18.65 -3.86
CA ASN A 40 -15.65 -19.06 -5.27
C ASN A 40 -16.32 -20.44 -5.45
N GLY A 41 -16.19 -21.34 -4.46
CA GLY A 41 -16.82 -22.66 -4.45
C GLY A 41 -18.32 -22.62 -4.17
N SER A 42 -18.80 -21.61 -3.44
CA SER A 42 -20.22 -21.48 -3.08
C SER A 42 -21.15 -21.03 -4.23
N HIS A 43 -20.60 -20.52 -5.35
CA HIS A 43 -21.41 -20.11 -6.50
C HIS A 43 -21.90 -21.28 -7.37
N LYS A 44 -21.46 -22.50 -7.11
CA LYS A 44 -22.04 -23.71 -7.72
C LYS A 44 -23.21 -24.17 -6.84
N ARG A 45 -24.37 -23.52 -6.97
CA ARG A 45 -25.63 -24.19 -6.61
C ARG A 45 -25.63 -25.53 -7.33
N LYS A 46 -25.58 -26.62 -6.57
CA LYS A 46 -25.91 -27.95 -7.07
C LYS A 46 -27.40 -27.90 -7.41
N TYR A 47 -27.75 -27.47 -8.63
CA TYR A 47 -28.97 -27.97 -9.22
C TYR A 47 -28.73 -29.46 -9.41
N SER A 48 -29.28 -30.24 -8.49
CA SER A 48 -29.54 -31.65 -8.74
C SER A 48 -30.42 -31.69 -9.97
N GLU A 49 -29.85 -32.12 -11.08
CA GLU A 49 -30.59 -32.54 -12.25
C GLU A 49 -31.59 -33.61 -11.80
N ALA A 50 -32.84 -33.42 -12.21
CA ALA A 50 -33.96 -34.25 -11.79
C ALA A 50 -33.73 -35.68 -12.24
N GLU A 51 -33.38 -36.56 -11.30
CA GLU A 51 -33.54 -37.99 -11.48
C GLU A 51 -35.05 -38.23 -11.59
N THR A 52 -35.49 -38.66 -12.77
CA THR A 52 -36.86 -39.08 -13.05
C THR A 52 -37.20 -40.28 -12.18
N ILE A 53 -37.75 -40.04 -11.00
CA ILE A 53 -38.29 -41.08 -10.12
C ILE A 53 -39.72 -41.33 -10.57
N ASP A 54 -39.93 -42.51 -11.11
CA ASP A 54 -41.21 -43.08 -11.52
C ASP A 54 -42.22 -43.01 -10.37
N LEU A 55 -43.38 -42.42 -10.65
CA LEU A 55 -44.45 -42.14 -9.70
C LEU A 55 -45.32 -43.38 -9.51
N THR A 56 -44.84 -44.39 -8.78
CA THR A 56 -45.74 -45.40 -8.19
C THR A 56 -45.13 -46.05 -6.96
N ALA A 57 -45.51 -45.58 -5.76
CA ALA A 57 -46.05 -46.43 -4.70
C ALA A 57 -46.17 -45.69 -3.35
N SER A 58 -47.39 -45.73 -2.84
CA SER A 58 -47.78 -45.86 -1.44
C SER A 58 -47.47 -44.75 -0.44
N ALA A 59 -48.56 -44.26 0.13
CA ALA A 59 -48.64 -43.39 1.30
C ALA A 59 -48.05 -44.04 2.56
N ASP A 60 -47.71 -43.14 3.50
CA ASP A 60 -47.57 -43.34 4.94
C ASP A 60 -46.15 -43.58 5.50
N ALA A 61 -45.44 -42.47 5.78
CA ALA A 61 -44.42 -42.36 6.82
C ALA A 61 -44.07 -40.88 7.05
N VAL A 62 -44.90 -40.15 7.80
CA VAL A 62 -44.55 -38.82 8.33
C VAL A 62 -43.49 -39.01 9.41
N THR A 63 -42.24 -39.12 8.98
CA THR A 63 -41.08 -39.10 9.88
C THR A 63 -40.84 -37.63 10.21
N ASP A 64 -41.06 -37.27 11.47
CA ASP A 64 -40.86 -35.94 12.04
C ASP A 64 -39.38 -35.53 11.93
N LEU A 65 -38.98 -35.02 10.77
CA LEU A 65 -37.65 -34.48 10.53
C LEU A 65 -37.56 -33.14 11.25
N GLN A 66 -36.95 -33.17 12.43
CA GLN A 66 -36.65 -32.01 13.26
C GLN A 66 -36.01 -30.91 12.39
N ARG A 67 -36.74 -29.79 12.20
CA ARG A 67 -36.27 -28.68 11.35
C ARG A 67 -34.89 -28.20 11.81
N PRO A 68 -33.95 -27.93 10.87
CA PRO A 68 -32.63 -27.46 11.22
C PRO A 68 -32.73 -26.14 12.01
N ILE A 69 -31.91 -26.02 13.04
CA ILE A 69 -31.84 -24.84 13.90
C ILE A 69 -31.56 -23.61 13.02
N GLY A 70 -32.49 -22.66 13.04
CA GLY A 70 -32.40 -21.44 12.26
C GLY A 70 -31.17 -20.60 12.63
N CYS A 71 -30.73 -19.79 11.67
CA CYS A 71 -29.51 -18.97 11.69
C CYS A 71 -29.32 -18.08 12.95
N LYS A 72 -30.37 -17.88 13.76
CA LYS A 72 -30.30 -17.10 15.00
C LYS A 72 -29.31 -17.68 16.01
N LYS A 73 -29.28 -19.00 16.20
CA LYS A 73 -28.39 -19.63 17.19
C LYS A 73 -26.92 -19.66 16.73
N ALA A 74 -26.69 -19.86 15.43
CA ALA A 74 -25.35 -19.81 14.84
C ALA A 74 -24.75 -18.40 14.91
N LYS A 75 -25.58 -17.36 14.73
CA LYS A 75 -25.14 -15.95 14.84
C LYS A 75 -24.84 -15.56 16.29
N GLU A 76 -25.58 -16.10 17.26
CA GLU A 76 -25.34 -15.89 18.69
C GLU A 76 -24.05 -16.56 19.18
N GLU A 77 -23.75 -17.78 18.73
CA GLU A 77 -22.48 -18.47 19.02
C GLU A 77 -21.25 -17.75 18.43
N LEU A 78 -21.39 -17.16 17.23
CA LEU A 78 -20.32 -16.38 16.59
C LEU A 78 -20.03 -15.07 17.35
N ASN A 79 -21.07 -14.42 17.88
CA ASN A 79 -20.92 -13.18 18.66
C ASN A 79 -20.37 -13.41 20.08
N ARG A 80 -20.47 -14.63 20.62
CA ARG A 80 -19.87 -14.99 21.94
C ARG A 80 -18.38 -15.26 21.86
N LYS A 81 -17.83 -15.56 20.68
CA LYS A 81 -16.38 -15.69 20.46
C LYS A 81 -15.80 -14.29 20.25
N GLY A 82 -15.42 -13.68 21.36
CA GLY A 82 -14.97 -12.29 21.46
C GLY A 82 -14.01 -11.86 20.36
N LYS A 83 -14.20 -10.60 19.95
CA LYS A 83 -13.34 -9.79 19.07
C LYS A 83 -11.88 -10.24 19.17
N GLY A 84 -11.40 -10.94 18.15
CA GLY A 84 -10.07 -11.53 18.12
C GLY A 84 -9.04 -10.49 18.53
N LYS A 85 -8.28 -10.79 19.58
CA LYS A 85 -7.15 -9.98 20.02
C LYS A 85 -6.17 -9.94 18.85
N VAL A 86 -6.10 -8.81 18.16
CA VAL A 86 -5.01 -8.53 17.22
C VAL A 86 -3.74 -8.79 18.00
N SER A 87 -2.99 -9.82 17.62
CA SER A 87 -1.80 -10.24 18.35
C SER A 87 -0.84 -9.06 18.34
N SER A 88 -0.41 -8.60 19.52
CA SER A 88 0.55 -7.49 19.73
C SER A 88 1.71 -7.53 18.72
N SER A 89 2.19 -8.75 18.44
CA SER A 89 3.22 -9.06 17.44
C SER A 89 3.05 -8.40 16.07
N ILE A 90 1.83 -8.22 15.56
CA ILE A 90 1.61 -7.63 14.22
C ILE A 90 1.78 -6.11 14.26
N MET A 91 1.35 -5.45 15.34
CA MET A 91 1.60 -4.02 15.54
C MET A 91 3.10 -3.75 15.66
N ASP A 92 3.80 -4.58 16.44
CA ASP A 92 5.25 -4.46 16.63
C ASP A 92 6.04 -4.63 15.30
N GLU A 93 5.56 -5.47 14.38
CA GLU A 93 6.15 -5.61 13.04
C GLU A 93 5.87 -4.40 12.14
N ILE A 94 4.67 -3.83 12.21
CA ILE A 94 4.31 -2.63 11.45
C ILE A 94 5.16 -1.44 11.91
N ASP A 95 5.33 -1.26 13.22
CA ASP A 95 6.15 -0.18 13.77
C ASP A 95 7.62 -0.31 13.31
N LYS A 96 8.17 -1.53 13.31
CA LYS A 96 9.52 -1.79 12.76
C LYS A 96 9.65 -1.46 11.28
N LEU A 97 8.62 -1.73 10.48
CA LEU A 97 8.62 -1.39 9.05
C LEU A 97 8.58 0.13 8.83
N ILE A 98 7.80 0.84 9.63
CA ILE A 98 7.73 2.31 9.59
C ILE A 98 9.09 2.90 9.98
N GLU A 99 9.69 2.44 11.07
CA GLU A 99 11.02 2.87 11.51
C GLU A 99 12.09 2.57 10.45
N GLY A 100 12.08 1.35 9.87
CA GLY A 100 13.02 0.96 8.83
C GLY A 100 12.95 1.86 7.60
N LYS A 101 11.74 2.27 7.18
CA LYS A 101 11.56 3.20 6.07
C LYS A 101 12.11 4.59 6.38
N GLN A 102 11.84 5.12 7.57
CA GLN A 102 12.37 6.43 7.99
C GLN A 102 13.90 6.47 8.04
N ILE A 103 14.53 5.39 8.53
CA ILE A 103 15.99 5.27 8.57
C ILE A 103 16.57 5.25 7.15
N LEU A 104 15.94 4.52 6.22
CA LEU A 104 16.37 4.45 4.82
C LEU A 104 16.30 5.83 4.14
N ASP A 105 15.19 6.54 4.32
CA ASP A 105 14.99 7.88 3.75
C ASP A 105 16.03 8.87 4.28
N ARG A 106 16.33 8.85 5.59
CA ARG A 106 17.39 9.67 6.19
C ARG A 106 18.76 9.33 5.61
N HIS A 107 19.09 8.05 5.42
CA HIS A 107 20.36 7.64 4.84
C HIS A 107 20.52 8.14 3.39
N GLN A 108 19.45 8.11 2.59
CA GLN A 108 19.47 8.66 1.23
C GLN A 108 19.70 10.17 1.24
N GLN A 109 19.02 10.90 2.13
CA GLN A 109 19.23 12.34 2.26
C GLN A 109 20.67 12.69 2.64
N ILE A 110 21.24 12.02 3.63
CA ILE A 110 22.64 12.24 4.05
C ILE A 110 23.60 11.96 2.89
N ALA A 111 23.35 10.91 2.10
CA ALA A 111 24.17 10.59 0.94
C ALA A 111 24.09 11.67 -0.14
N ALA A 112 22.89 12.21 -0.39
CA ALA A 112 22.67 13.32 -1.32
C ALA A 112 23.38 14.59 -0.84
N ASP A 113 23.19 14.99 0.41
CA ASP A 113 23.81 16.17 1.01
C ASP A 113 25.34 16.08 0.99
N LYS A 114 25.89 14.90 1.28
CA LYS A 114 27.35 14.68 1.23
C LYS A 114 27.89 14.85 -0.19
N LYS A 115 27.15 14.38 -1.20
CA LYS A 115 27.51 14.56 -2.62
C LYS A 115 27.44 16.02 -3.04
N GLU A 116 26.41 16.75 -2.61
CA GLU A 116 26.26 18.18 -2.90
C GLU A 116 27.34 19.02 -2.20
N SER A 117 27.59 18.77 -0.92
CA SER A 117 28.63 19.43 -0.14
C SER A 117 30.02 19.26 -0.77
N ALA A 118 30.34 18.06 -1.26
CA ALA A 118 31.59 17.82 -1.99
C ALA A 118 31.68 18.64 -3.29
N ARG A 119 30.57 18.78 -4.03
CA ARG A 119 30.51 19.61 -5.24
C ARG A 119 30.73 21.09 -4.92
N LEU A 120 30.03 21.61 -3.90
CA LEU A 120 30.17 23.01 -3.47
C LEU A 120 31.59 23.32 -2.99
N THR A 121 32.21 22.40 -2.25
CA THR A 121 33.59 22.56 -1.75
C THR A 121 34.59 22.68 -2.90
N HIS A 122 34.36 21.98 -4.02
CA HIS A 122 35.21 22.09 -5.20
C HIS A 122 34.93 23.37 -6.01
N LEU A 123 33.68 23.86 -6.04
CA LEU A 123 33.29 25.04 -6.81
C LEU A 123 33.70 26.36 -6.14
N ALA A 124 33.63 26.43 -4.80
CA ALA A 124 33.89 27.66 -4.05
C ALA A 124 35.27 28.30 -4.33
N PRO A 125 36.38 27.55 -4.42
CA PRO A 125 37.67 28.13 -4.80
C PRO A 125 37.71 28.69 -6.22
N GLN A 126 36.95 28.10 -7.15
CA GLN A 126 36.87 28.56 -8.53
C GLN A 126 36.11 29.89 -8.60
N GLU A 127 34.92 29.95 -8.01
CA GLU A 127 34.10 31.17 -7.96
C GLU A 127 34.83 32.31 -7.22
N ASN A 128 35.54 32.00 -6.13
CA ASN A 128 36.31 33.00 -5.39
C ASN A 128 37.47 33.58 -6.22
N LYS A 129 38.12 32.76 -7.07
CA LYS A 129 39.13 33.24 -8.01
C LYS A 129 38.51 34.15 -9.08
N GLU A 130 37.36 33.76 -9.62
CA GLU A 130 36.63 34.53 -10.63
C GLU A 130 36.15 35.88 -10.09
N ALA A 131 35.57 35.90 -8.88
CA ALA A 131 35.13 37.13 -8.21
C ALA A 131 36.29 38.12 -8.00
N LYS A 132 37.48 37.64 -7.63
CA LYS A 132 38.68 38.48 -7.48
C LYS A 132 39.19 39.06 -8.80
N LEU A 133 38.97 38.38 -9.92
CA LEU A 133 39.32 38.90 -11.25
C LEU A 133 38.36 40.01 -11.66
N LEU A 134 37.05 39.77 -11.50
CA LEU A 134 36.00 40.76 -11.78
C LEU A 134 36.15 42.02 -10.92
N GLU A 135 36.52 41.89 -9.65
CA GLU A 135 36.77 43.05 -8.77
C GLU A 135 37.94 43.91 -9.30
N LYS A 136 39.01 43.28 -9.77
CA LYS A 136 40.16 44.00 -10.33
C LYS A 136 39.82 44.67 -11.66
N GLU A 137 39.04 44.00 -12.50
CA GLU A 137 38.57 44.54 -13.77
C GLU A 137 37.63 45.74 -13.56
N GLY A 138 36.67 45.64 -12.64
CA GLY A 138 35.81 46.76 -12.26
C GLY A 138 36.60 47.97 -11.75
N LYS A 139 37.63 47.75 -10.91
CA LYS A 139 38.53 48.82 -10.43
C LYS A 139 39.37 49.44 -11.56
N LYS A 140 39.70 48.68 -12.60
CA LYS A 140 40.39 49.23 -13.78
C LYS A 140 39.44 50.11 -14.58
N HIS A 141 38.25 49.60 -14.86
CA HIS A 141 37.24 50.33 -15.63
C HIS A 141 36.84 51.64 -14.94
N ASP A 142 36.68 51.65 -13.62
CA ASP A 142 36.37 52.86 -12.85
C ASP A 142 37.48 53.93 -12.94
N LYS A 143 38.75 53.51 -12.93
CA LYS A 143 39.89 54.42 -13.11
C LYS A 143 39.96 54.97 -14.54
N GLU A 144 39.67 54.14 -15.53
CA GLU A 144 39.66 54.53 -16.93
C GLU A 144 38.53 55.53 -17.23
N SER A 145 37.33 55.26 -16.73
CA SER A 145 36.20 56.20 -16.82
C SER A 145 36.55 57.58 -16.24
N LYS A 146 37.19 57.63 -15.07
CA LYS A 146 37.61 58.89 -14.43
C LYS A 146 38.66 59.68 -15.23
N LEU A 147 39.51 59.00 -16.01
CA LEU A 147 40.51 59.66 -16.86
C LEU A 147 39.91 60.20 -18.16
N LEU A 148 38.81 59.62 -18.65
CA LEU A 148 38.12 60.05 -19.87
C LEU A 148 37.14 61.19 -19.63
N GLU A 149 36.75 61.44 -18.37
CA GLU A 149 35.81 62.49 -17.98
C GLU A 149 36.49 63.82 -17.60
N THR A 150 37.83 63.86 -17.53
CA THR A 150 38.66 65.05 -17.29
C THR A 150 39.30 65.57 -18.57
#